data_AF-A0A9E2A930-F1
#
_entry.id   AF-A0A9E2A930-F1
#
_cell.length_a   1.000
_cell.length_b   1.000
_cell.length_c   1.000
_cell.angle_alpha   90.00
_cell.angle_beta   90.00
_cell.angle_gamma   90.00
#
_symmetry.space_group_name_H-M   'P 1'
#
loop_
_entity.id
_entity.type
_entity.pdbx_description
1 polymer ?
#
loop_
_entity_poly.entity_id
_entity_poly.type
_entity_poly.pdbx_seq_one_letter_code
_entity_poly.pdbx_strand_id
1 'polypeptide(L)' 'MSDYLKDIDNATSLINSQGSAWAEINPESVARMKAQNRFNTGLDIAKYTAKIMREDMARYDADPSQYTQSLGCWHGFIGQ' A
#
# COMPACT_ATOMS: atom_id res chain seq x y z
N MET A 1 -5.00 16.54 3.41
CA MET A 1 -5.82 15.83 2.41
C MET A 1 -5.37 14.37 2.38
N SER A 2 -6.29 13.42 2.54
CA SER A 2 -5.93 11.99 2.51
C SER A 2 -5.39 11.60 1.13
N ASP A 3 -4.55 10.56 1.07
CA ASP A 3 -3.98 10.10 -0.21
C ASP A 3 -5.05 9.66 -1.21
N TYR A 4 -6.18 9.13 -0.71
CA TYR A 4 -7.36 8.83 -1.51
C TYR A 4 -7.93 10.08 -2.22
N LEU A 5 -8.11 11.19 -1.50
CA LEU A 5 -8.62 12.42 -2.10
C LEU A 5 -7.65 12.99 -3.15
N LYS A 6 -6.34 12.93 -2.87
CA LYS A 6 -5.32 13.33 -3.85
C LYS A 6 -5.36 12.46 -5.11
N ASP A 7 -5.57 11.15 -4.97
CA ASP A 7 -5.67 10.24 -6.11
C ASP A 7 -6.91 10.50 -6.96
N ILE A 8 -8.04 10.91 -6.36
CA ILE A 8 -9.23 11.38 -7.09
C ILE A 8 -8.90 12.64 -7.89
N ASP A 9 -8.26 13.64 -7.26
CA ASP A 9 -7.89 14.89 -7.93
C ASP A 9 -6.91 14.65 -9.09
N ASN A 10 -5.92 13.78 -8.88
CA ASN A 10 -4.96 13.38 -9.91
C ASN A 10 -5.63 12.64 -11.07
N ALA A 11 -6.52 11.69 -10.77
CA ALA A 11 -7.28 10.95 -11.79
C ALA A 11 -8.19 11.89 -12.58
N THR A 12 -8.88 12.81 -11.90
CA THR A 12 -9.75 13.82 -12.53
C THR A 12 -8.96 14.70 -13.49
N SER A 13 -7.79 15.19 -13.06
CA SER A 13 -6.91 16.02 -13.88
C SER A 13 -6.42 15.27 -15.13
N LEU A 14 -6.03 14.01 -14.97
CA LEU A 14 -5.57 13.17 -16.07
C LEU A 14 -6.70 12.88 -17.08
N ILE A 15 -7.89 12.49 -16.60
CA ILE A 15 -9.05 12.20 -17.46
C ILE A 15 -9.43 13.44 -18.26
N ASN A 16 -9.49 14.60 -17.62
CA ASN A 16 -9.78 15.87 -18.31
C ASN A 16 -8.75 16.19 -19.40
N SER A 17 -7.47 15.86 -19.19
CA SER A 17 -6.42 16.06 -20.20
C SER A 17 -6.57 15.22 -21.46
N GLN A 18 -7.24 14.06 -21.37
CA GLN A 18 -7.49 13.15 -22.49
C GLN A 18 -8.81 13.47 -23.24
N GLY A 19 -9.60 14.41 -22.72
CA GLY A 19 -10.81 14.91 -23.36
C GLY A 19 -11.93 13.87 -23.46
N SER A 20 -12.77 14.00 -24.50
CA SER A 20 -13.99 13.19 -24.66
C SER A 20 -13.72 11.69 -24.82
N ALA A 21 -12.52 11.29 -25.22
CA ALA A 21 -12.14 9.89 -25.36
C ALA A 21 -12.21 9.12 -24.02
N TRP A 22 -12.05 9.80 -22.89
CA TRP A 22 -12.03 9.20 -21.54
C TRP A 22 -13.24 9.62 -20.68
N ALA A 23 -14.29 10.19 -21.28
CA ALA A 23 -15.43 10.77 -20.55
C ALA A 23 -16.17 9.78 -19.63
N GLU A 24 -16.18 8.49 -19.97
CA GLU A 24 -16.87 7.44 -19.20
C GLU A 24 -16.02 6.87 -18.04
N ILE A 25 -14.77 7.32 -17.87
CA ILE A 25 -13.91 6.86 -16.79
C ILE A 25 -14.29 7.60 -15.50
N ASN A 26 -14.66 6.85 -14.47
CA ASN A 26 -14.92 7.40 -13.15
C ASN A 26 -13.60 7.60 -12.36
N PRO A 27 -13.20 8.84 -12.00
CA PRO A 27 -11.95 9.11 -11.28
C PRO A 27 -11.92 8.49 -9.88
N GLU A 28 -13.06 8.40 -9.20
CA GLU A 28 -13.14 7.76 -7.89
C GLU A 28 -12.90 6.25 -7.98
N SER A 29 -13.46 5.59 -8.99
CA SER A 29 -13.17 4.17 -9.25
C SER A 29 -11.67 3.93 -9.49
N VAL A 30 -11.01 4.80 -10.25
CA VAL A 30 -9.56 4.75 -10.46
C VAL A 30 -8.79 4.90 -9.15
N ALA A 31 -9.17 5.86 -8.30
CA ALA A 31 -8.56 6.07 -6.99
C ALA A 31 -8.73 4.85 -6.07
N ARG A 32 -9.91 4.21 -6.07
CA ARG A 32 -10.15 2.97 -5.32
C ARG A 32 -9.27 1.82 -5.80
N MET A 33 -9.13 1.64 -7.12
CA MET A 33 -8.25 0.61 -7.70
C MET A 33 -6.79 0.81 -7.27
N LYS A 34 -6.30 2.06 -7.27
CA LYS A 34 -4.96 2.40 -6.77
C LYS A 34 -4.82 2.08 -5.28
N ALA A 35 -5.77 2.50 -4.46
CA ALA A 35 -5.73 2.27 -3.02
C ALA A 35 -5.75 0.76 -2.66
N GLN A 36 -6.50 -0.04 -3.42
CA GLN A 36 -6.55 -1.50 -3.27
C GLN A 36 -5.22 -2.17 -3.66
N ASN A 37 -4.43 -1.55 -4.55
CA ASN A 37 -3.10 -2.01 -4.92
C ASN A 37 -1.99 -1.12 -4.34
N ARG A 38 -1.95 -0.99 -3.01
CA ARG A 38 -0.99 -0.11 -2.31
C ARG A 38 0.47 -0.44 -2.62
N PHE A 39 0.81 -1.72 -2.77
CA PHE A 39 2.18 -2.17 -3.05
C PHE A 39 2.28 -2.65 -4.50
N ASN A 40 2.71 -1.75 -5.38
CA ASN A 40 2.75 -2.01 -6.83
C ASN A 40 3.78 -3.08 -7.21
N THR A 41 4.84 -3.22 -6.43
CA THR A 41 5.91 -4.20 -6.68
C THR A 41 6.31 -4.94 -5.41
N GLY A 42 6.90 -6.12 -5.58
CA GLY A 42 7.49 -6.86 -4.46
C GLY A 42 8.62 -6.10 -3.75
N LEU A 43 9.32 -5.19 -4.43
CA LEU A 43 10.34 -4.35 -3.82
C LEU A 43 9.74 -3.34 -2.83
N ASP A 44 8.52 -2.87 -3.08
CA ASP A 44 7.82 -1.97 -2.16
C ASP A 44 7.44 -2.70 -0.87
N ILE A 45 6.97 -3.95 -1.00
CA ILE A 45 6.70 -4.84 0.14
C ILE A 45 7.99 -5.07 0.93
N ALA A 46 9.08 -5.44 0.25
CA ALA A 46 10.36 -5.74 0.89
C ALA A 46 10.93 -4.54 1.66
N LYS A 47 10.90 -3.34 1.08
CA LYS A 47 11.37 -2.11 1.76
C LYS A 47 10.50 -1.78 2.98
N TYR A 48 9.18 -1.89 2.83
CA TYR A 48 8.24 -1.61 3.91
C TYR A 48 8.42 -2.56 5.10
N THR A 49 8.49 -3.86 4.84
CA THR A 49 8.63 -4.87 5.90
C THR A 49 10.04 -4.88 6.51
N ALA A 50 11.09 -4.63 5.72
CA ALA A 50 12.45 -4.50 6.25
C ALA A 50 12.57 -3.34 7.24
N LYS A 51 11.92 -2.20 6.95
CA LYS A 51 11.88 -1.07 7.89
C LYS A 51 11.22 -1.46 9.21
N ILE A 52 10.05 -2.10 9.16
CA ILE A 52 9.33 -2.55 10.37
C ILE A 52 10.21 -3.49 11.20
N MET A 53 10.83 -4.49 10.56
CA MET A 53 11.68 -5.44 11.27
C MET A 53 12.86 -4.75 11.96
N ARG A 54 13.47 -3.72 11.35
CA ARG A 54 14.55 -2.95 11.99
C ARG A 54 14.06 -2.13 13.18
N GLU A 55 12.87 -1.56 13.09
CA GLU A 55 12.23 -0.87 14.22
C GLU A 55 11.93 -1.85 15.36
N ASP A 56 11.42 -3.04 15.04
CA ASP A 56 11.16 -4.09 16.02
C ASP A 56 12.45 -4.55 16.72
N MET A 57 13.55 -4.73 15.98
CA MET A 57 14.87 -5.05 16.55
C MET A 57 15.34 -3.98 17.53
N ALA A 58 15.24 -2.70 17.15
CA ALA A 58 15.64 -1.59 18.02
C ALA A 58 14.78 -1.51 19.30
N ARG A 59 13.48 -1.83 19.22
CA ARG A 59 12.62 -1.93 20.41
C ARG A 59 13.04 -3.06 21.32
N TYR A 60 13.38 -4.23 20.76
CA TYR A 60 13.86 -5.37 21.53
C TYR A 60 15.21 -5.08 22.22
N ASP A 61 16.14 -4.41 21.51
CA ASP A 61 17.43 -3.99 22.08
C ASP A 61 17.23 -3.05 23.30
N ALA A 62 16.20 -2.21 23.27
CA ALA A 62 15.86 -1.31 24.37
C ALA A 62 15.09 -1.99 25.50
N ASP A 63 14.23 -2.96 25.17
CA ASP A 63 13.41 -3.73 26.11
C ASP A 63 13.19 -5.17 25.59
N PRO A 64 13.91 -6.18 26.14
CA PRO A 64 13.79 -7.56 25.69
C PRO A 64 12.40 -8.20 25.87
N SER A 65 11.49 -7.56 26.63
CA SER A 65 10.09 -8.00 26.70
C SER A 65 9.32 -7.73 25.41
N GLN A 66 9.82 -6.82 24.55
CA GLN A 66 9.21 -6.43 23.27
C GLN A 66 9.65 -7.34 22.11
N TYR A 67 9.56 -8.65 22.29
CA TYR A 67 9.87 -9.62 21.24
C TYR A 67 8.73 -9.77 20.22
N THR A 68 9.04 -10.32 19.04
CA THR A 68 8.06 -10.62 17.99
C THR A 68 8.00 -12.13 17.71
N GLN A 69 6.87 -12.60 17.17
CA GLN A 69 6.64 -14.02 16.87
C GLN A 69 5.90 -14.18 15.53
N SER A 70 6.00 -15.37 14.96
CA SER A 70 5.28 -15.77 13.75
C SER A 70 4.96 -17.26 13.79
N LEU A 71 3.96 -17.67 13.01
CA LEU A 71 3.69 -19.09 12.71
C LEU A 71 4.06 -19.37 11.25
N GLY A 72 4.56 -20.58 10.98
CA GLY A 72 4.90 -21.00 9.63
C GLY A 72 3.64 -21.17 8.77
N CYS A 73 3.64 -20.56 7.58
CA CYS A 73 2.57 -20.68 6.59
C CYS A 73 3.10 -21.40 5.34
N TRP A 74 2.45 -22.50 4.94
CA TRP A 74 2.89 -23.33 3.81
C TRP A 74 2.21 -22.96 2.47
N HIS A 75 1.21 -22.06 2.49
CA HIS A 75 0.54 -21.56 1.31
C HIS A 75 -0.02 -20.14 1.55
N GLY A 76 -0.17 -19.34 0.49
CA GLY A 76 -0.61 -17.94 0.60
C GLY A 76 -1.95 -17.76 1.32
N PHE A 77 -2.92 -18.64 1.06
CA PHE A 77 -4.22 -18.63 1.73
C PHE A 77 -4.15 -18.88 3.24
N ILE A 78 -3.09 -19.53 3.73
CA ILE A 78 -2.92 -19.79 5.17
C ILE A 78 -2.41 -18.54 5.90
N GLY A 79 -1.72 -17.64 5.20
CA GLY A 79 -1.16 -16.41 5.77
C GLY A 79 -2.02 -15.17 5.60
N GLN A 80 -3.25 -15.29 5.07
CA GLN A 80 -4.15 -14.17 4.79
C GLN A 80 -5.02 -13.77 5.99
#